data_AF-A0A0G0ZG33-F1
#
_entry.id   AF-A0A0G0ZG33-F1
#
_cell.length_a   1.000
_cell.length_b   1.000
_cell.length_c   1.000
_cell.angle_alpha   90.00
_cell.angle_beta   90.00
_cell.angle_gamma   90.00
#
_symmetry.space_group_name_H-M   'P 1'
#
loop_
_entity.id
_entity.type
_entity.pdbx_description
1 polymer ?
#
loop_
_entity_poly.entity_id
_entity_poly.type
_entity_poly.pdbx_seq_one_letter_code
_entity_poly.pdbx_strand_id
1 'polypeptide(L)'
;MTFKSSQKGFTLIELLIVIIIIGILAGVLIAVINPTAQQNRARDAVVRSAINKIALSTNSYISAYGRIPDEVEFLGGIEATGFGADCATATTADCRFEVNNSPLSAFCATLNYYGTGTTQCYYRYAGTDNASPVAAGAWTATTTDYRLVARAYGSPNLFMYKSLDSKMYLCGATGLNCAAL
;
A
#
# COMPACT_ATOMS: atom_id res chain seq x y z
N MET A 1 0.98 38.29 -60.12
CA MET A 1 -0.36 37.74 -59.80
C MET A 1 -0.36 37.33 -58.34
N THR A 2 -1.12 38.03 -57.50
CA THR A 2 -1.13 37.79 -56.06
C THR A 2 -2.40 37.02 -55.72
N PHE A 3 -2.27 35.76 -55.30
CA PHE A 3 -3.39 34.93 -54.89
C PHE A 3 -3.92 35.42 -53.53
N LYS A 4 -5.11 36.02 -53.53
CA LYS A 4 -5.81 36.42 -52.30
C LYS A 4 -6.40 35.17 -51.65
N SER A 5 -5.83 34.71 -50.54
CA SER A 5 -6.36 33.57 -49.79
C SER A 5 -7.70 33.94 -49.16
N SER A 6 -8.78 33.33 -49.64
CA SER A 6 -10.10 33.41 -49.01
C SER A 6 -10.05 32.68 -47.66
N GLN A 7 -9.82 33.41 -46.58
CA GLN A 7 -9.99 32.86 -45.24
C GLN A 7 -11.49 32.63 -45.00
N LYS A 8 -11.90 31.36 -44.98
CA LYS A 8 -13.25 30.95 -44.57
C LYS A 8 -13.34 31.10 -43.06
N GLY A 9 -14.21 31.99 -42.59
CA GLY A 9 -14.55 32.12 -41.18
C GLY A 9 -15.35 30.91 -40.70
N PHE A 10 -15.03 30.43 -39.49
CA PHE A 10 -15.79 29.38 -38.80
C PHE A 10 -17.21 29.86 -38.53
N THR A 11 -18.20 29.03 -38.82
CA THR A 11 -19.59 29.36 -38.46
C THR A 11 -19.81 29.15 -36.96
N LEU A 12 -20.63 30.00 -36.32
CA LEU A 12 -21.00 29.84 -34.90
C LEU A 12 -21.64 28.48 -34.63
N ILE A 13 -22.37 27.94 -35.62
CA ILE A 13 -23.01 26.63 -35.51
C ILE A 13 -21.99 25.49 -35.54
N GLU A 14 -20.93 25.57 -36.35
CA GLU A 14 -19.85 24.58 -36.33
C GLU A 14 -19.17 24.52 -34.96
N LEU A 15 -18.94 25.67 -34.33
CA LEU A 15 -18.33 25.69 -33.01
C LEU A 15 -19.28 25.13 -31.93
N LEU A 16 -20.59 25.41 -32.06
CA LEU A 16 -21.62 24.91 -31.15
C LEU A 16 -21.76 23.39 -31.19
N ILE A 17 -21.80 22.77 -32.37
CA ILE A 17 -21.92 21.30 -32.44
C ILE A 17 -20.68 20.60 -31.87
N VAL A 18 -19.49 21.20 -32.04
CA VAL A 18 -18.23 20.62 -31.59
C VAL A 18 -18.18 20.56 -30.07
N ILE A 19 -18.56 21.63 -29.37
CA ILE A 19 -18.59 21.62 -27.90
C ILE A 19 -19.62 20.62 -27.36
N ILE A 20 -20.75 20.44 -28.07
CA ILE A 20 -21.77 19.43 -27.71
C ILE A 20 -21.19 18.03 -27.84
N ILE A 21 -20.54 17.71 -28.98
CA ILE A 21 -19.94 16.40 -29.22
C ILE A 21 -18.82 16.12 -28.22
N ILE A 22 -17.93 17.10 -27.96
CA ILE A 22 -16.86 16.96 -26.96
C ILE A 22 -17.45 16.73 -25.56
N GLY A 23 -18.53 17.44 -25.20
CA GLY A 23 -19.22 17.25 -23.92
C GLY A 23 -19.78 15.83 -23.74
N ILE A 24 -20.42 15.28 -24.77
CA ILE A 24 -20.98 13.92 -24.75
C ILE A 24 -19.85 12.88 -24.63
N LEU A 25 -18.81 13.01 -25.48
CA LEU A 25 -17.69 12.08 -25.47
C LEU A 25 -16.93 12.11 -24.14
N ALA A 26 -16.70 13.29 -23.57
CA ALA A 26 -16.05 13.44 -22.27
C ALA A 26 -16.87 12.79 -21.14
N GLY A 27 -18.20 12.95 -21.15
CA GLY A 27 -19.08 12.34 -20.16
C GLY A 27 -19.03 10.81 -20.17
N VAL A 28 -19.08 10.20 -21.37
CA VAL A 28 -19.01 8.73 -21.52
C VAL A 28 -17.65 8.19 -21.06
N LEU A 29 -16.55 8.88 -21.39
CA LEU A 29 -15.20 8.42 -21.02
C LEU A 29 -14.98 8.36 -19.51
N ILE A 30 -15.47 9.35 -18.75
CA ILE A 30 -15.33 9.37 -17.29
C ILE A 30 -16.10 8.19 -16.65
N ALA A 31 -17.30 7.89 -17.16
CA ALA A 31 -18.10 6.78 -16.66
C ALA A 31 -17.43 5.41 -16.89
N VAL A 32 -16.72 5.23 -18.01
CA VAL A 32 -16.06 3.97 -18.36
C VAL A 32 -14.76 3.76 -17.58
N ILE A 33 -13.96 4.79 -17.36
CA ILE A 33 -12.58 4.65 -16.86
C ILE A 33 -12.51 4.48 -15.32
N ASN A 34 -13.58 4.82 -14.57
CA ASN A 34 -13.62 4.79 -13.11
C ASN A 34 -12.28 5.26 -12.48
N PRO A 35 -11.98 6.57 -12.59
CA PRO A 35 -10.67 7.11 -12.23
C PRO A 35 -10.26 6.80 -10.79
N THR A 36 -11.23 6.68 -9.88
CA THR A 36 -11.01 6.30 -8.47
C THR A 36 -10.43 4.90 -8.34
N ALA A 37 -10.97 3.91 -9.07
CA ALA A 37 -10.45 2.55 -9.03
C ALA A 37 -9.03 2.47 -9.59
N GLN A 38 -8.72 3.25 -10.63
CA GLN A 38 -7.37 3.29 -11.20
C GLN A 38 -6.35 3.92 -10.24
N GLN A 39 -6.73 5.00 -9.54
CA GLN A 39 -5.88 5.61 -8.51
C GLN A 39 -5.63 4.65 -7.34
N ASN A 40 -6.65 3.94 -6.87
CA ASN A 40 -6.48 2.96 -5.78
C ASN A 40 -5.51 1.83 -6.17
N ARG A 41 -5.61 1.31 -7.40
CA ARG A 41 -4.67 0.30 -7.92
C ARG A 41 -3.23 0.81 -7.97
N ALA A 42 -3.03 2.06 -8.38
CA ALA A 42 -1.70 2.67 -8.40
C ALA A 42 -1.13 2.79 -6.98
N ARG A 43 -1.94 3.22 -6.00
CA ARG A 43 -1.54 3.27 -4.58
C ARG A 43 -1.23 1.88 -4.03
N ASP A 44 -2.03 0.86 -4.35
CA ASP A 44 -1.76 -0.53 -3.97
C ASP A 44 -0.43 -1.05 -4.53
N ALA A 45 -0.06 -0.65 -5.74
CA ALA A 45 1.24 -1.00 -6.32
C ALA A 45 2.39 -0.36 -5.52
N VAL A 46 2.22 0.88 -5.06
CA VAL A 46 3.19 1.59 -4.22
C VAL A 46 3.33 0.91 -2.85
N VAL A 47 2.21 0.54 -2.20
CA VAL A 47 2.22 -0.20 -0.92
C VAL A 47 2.94 -1.54 -1.05
N ARG A 48 2.66 -2.32 -2.11
CA ARG A 48 3.36 -3.58 -2.38
C ARG A 48 4.85 -3.35 -2.62
N SER A 49 5.22 -2.34 -3.39
CA SER A 49 6.63 -1.99 -3.60
C SER A 49 7.34 -1.66 -2.28
N ALA A 50 6.70 -0.89 -1.39
CA ALA A 50 7.23 -0.57 -0.07
C ALA A 50 7.45 -1.82 0.78
N ILE A 51 6.46 -2.73 0.86
CA ILE A 51 6.59 -3.99 1.59
C ILE A 51 7.76 -4.83 1.02
N ASN A 52 7.90 -4.93 -0.30
CA ASN A 52 8.99 -5.71 -0.91
C ASN A 52 10.38 -5.14 -0.58
N LYS A 53 10.52 -3.80 -0.57
CA LYS A 53 11.78 -3.16 -0.20
C LYS A 53 12.16 -3.46 1.26
N ILE A 54 11.20 -3.41 2.17
CA ILE A 54 11.41 -3.72 3.58
C ILE A 54 11.70 -5.21 3.75
N ALA A 55 10.96 -6.09 3.08
CA ALA A 55 11.23 -7.53 3.11
C ALA A 55 12.66 -7.85 2.65
N LEU A 56 13.14 -7.18 1.58
CA LEU A 56 14.50 -7.36 1.10
C LEU A 56 15.55 -6.91 2.12
N SER A 57 15.36 -5.75 2.79
CA SER A 57 16.30 -5.28 3.81
C SER A 57 16.30 -6.20 5.04
N THR A 58 15.12 -6.61 5.51
CA THR A 58 14.97 -7.55 6.62
C THR A 58 15.58 -8.92 6.29
N ASN A 59 15.37 -9.45 5.08
CA ASN A 59 15.98 -10.72 4.66
C ASN A 59 17.51 -10.63 4.58
N SER A 60 18.03 -9.48 4.15
CA SER A 60 19.48 -9.23 4.13
C SER A 60 20.05 -9.22 5.55
N TYR A 61 19.32 -8.64 6.51
CA TYR A 61 19.68 -8.70 7.93
C TYR A 61 19.70 -10.12 8.46
N ILE A 62 18.65 -10.91 8.20
CA ILE A 62 18.58 -12.32 8.61
C ILE A 62 19.74 -13.13 8.02
N SER A 63 20.11 -12.87 6.76
CA SER A 63 21.23 -13.54 6.11
C SER A 63 22.58 -13.23 6.77
N ALA A 64 22.73 -12.04 7.36
CA ALA A 64 23.95 -11.62 8.04
C ALA A 64 24.01 -12.08 9.52
N TYR A 65 22.88 -12.04 10.23
CA TYR A 65 22.84 -12.24 11.69
C TYR A 65 22.12 -13.52 12.14
N GLY A 66 21.48 -14.25 11.23
CA GLY A 66 20.78 -15.51 11.51
C GLY A 66 19.47 -15.35 12.29
N ARG A 67 18.98 -14.13 12.49
CA ARG A 67 17.73 -13.79 13.19
C ARG A 67 17.08 -12.57 12.57
N ILE A 68 15.78 -12.37 12.83
CA ILE A 68 15.11 -11.13 12.48
C ILE A 68 15.69 -9.94 13.28
N PRO A 69 15.73 -8.72 12.71
CA PRO A 69 16.18 -7.51 13.41
C PRO A 69 15.15 -7.11 14.46
N ASP A 70 15.61 -6.86 15.70
CA ASP A 70 14.74 -6.37 16.77
C ASP A 70 14.11 -5.03 16.42
N GLU A 71 13.20 -4.51 17.25
CA GLU A 71 12.52 -3.25 16.93
C GLU A 71 13.52 -2.11 16.69
N VAL A 72 14.54 -1.97 17.53
CA VAL A 72 15.53 -0.88 17.43
C VAL A 72 16.37 -1.05 16.16
N GLU A 73 16.80 -2.27 15.86
CA GLU A 73 17.58 -2.61 14.68
C GLU A 73 16.76 -2.43 13.39
N PHE A 74 15.50 -2.84 13.42
CA PHE A 74 14.55 -2.68 12.32
C PHE A 74 14.32 -1.19 12.04
N LEU A 75 14.10 -0.39 13.09
CA LEU A 75 13.92 1.05 13.00
C LEU A 75 15.13 1.76 12.39
N GLY A 76 16.35 1.33 12.71
CA GLY A 76 17.57 1.86 12.09
C GLY A 76 17.73 1.50 10.61
N GLY A 77 16.99 0.50 10.11
CA GLY A 77 17.13 -0.04 8.76
C GLY A 77 16.06 0.40 7.76
N ILE A 78 15.08 1.22 8.15
CA ILE A 78 13.95 1.62 7.31
C ILE A 78 13.82 3.14 7.16
N GLU A 79 13.34 3.60 6.01
CA GLU A 79 12.99 5.02 5.78
C GLU A 79 11.59 5.35 6.33
N ALA A 80 11.43 5.22 7.64
CA ALA A 80 10.16 5.52 8.30
C ALA A 80 9.94 7.04 8.43
N THR A 81 8.71 7.49 8.18
CA THR A 81 8.30 8.90 8.36
C THR A 81 7.47 9.14 9.62
N GLY A 82 7.07 8.08 10.30
CA GLY A 82 6.25 8.12 11.50
C GLY A 82 6.16 6.75 12.15
N PHE A 83 5.90 6.73 13.46
CA PHE A 83 5.77 5.51 14.25
C PHE A 83 4.43 5.48 14.97
N GLY A 84 3.83 4.30 15.01
CA GLY A 84 2.74 3.97 15.92
C GLY A 84 3.26 3.64 17.32
N ALA A 85 2.34 3.54 18.27
CA ALA A 85 2.66 3.37 19.70
C ALA A 85 3.48 2.11 20.04
N ASP A 86 3.46 1.08 19.18
CA ASP A 86 3.94 -0.26 19.52
C ASP A 86 5.40 -0.51 19.05
N CYS A 87 6.03 0.43 18.34
CA CYS A 87 7.41 0.30 17.81
C CYS A 87 8.55 0.47 18.83
N ALA A 88 8.25 0.66 20.11
CA ALA A 88 9.21 1.22 21.07
C ALA A 88 9.46 0.32 22.29
N THR A 89 8.92 -0.90 22.31
CA THR A 89 8.99 -1.79 23.47
C THR A 89 9.63 -3.11 23.06
N ALA A 90 10.92 -3.24 23.34
CA ALA A 90 11.78 -4.42 23.09
C ALA A 90 11.27 -5.78 23.62
N THR A 91 10.08 -5.83 24.21
CA THR A 91 9.43 -7.01 24.78
C THR A 91 8.46 -7.70 23.82
N THR A 92 7.99 -7.03 22.76
CA THR A 92 7.07 -7.60 21.75
C THR A 92 7.62 -7.43 20.35
N ALA A 93 7.49 -8.43 19.47
CA ALA A 93 7.87 -8.27 18.06
C ALA A 93 6.70 -7.70 17.26
N ASP A 94 6.34 -6.43 17.49
CA ASP A 94 5.20 -5.79 16.84
C ASP A 94 5.40 -4.29 16.63
N CYS A 95 6.00 -3.93 15.51
CA CYS A 95 6.23 -2.55 15.11
C CYS A 95 5.14 -2.05 14.15
N ARG A 96 4.54 -0.89 14.45
CA ARG A 96 3.65 -0.15 13.53
C ARG A 96 4.29 1.15 13.05
N PHE A 97 4.36 1.39 11.74
CA PHE A 97 5.08 2.55 11.20
C PHE A 97 4.51 3.06 9.87
N GLU A 98 5.00 4.20 9.42
CA GLU A 98 4.70 4.79 8.11
C GLU A 98 5.94 4.85 7.23
N VAL A 99 5.75 4.74 5.92
CA VAL A 99 6.85 4.73 4.94
C VAL A 99 6.80 5.99 4.09
N ASN A 100 7.97 6.61 3.88
CA ASN A 100 8.08 7.79 3.02
C ASN A 100 7.54 7.53 1.61
N ASN A 101 6.78 8.48 1.07
CA ASN A 101 6.18 8.43 -0.27
C ASN A 101 5.23 7.24 -0.52
N SER A 102 4.88 6.49 0.51
CA SER A 102 3.93 5.38 0.46
C SER A 102 2.92 5.50 1.61
N PRO A 103 2.19 6.63 1.73
CA PRO A 103 1.18 6.77 2.75
C PRO A 103 0.12 5.69 2.58
N LEU A 104 -0.51 5.27 3.68
CA LEU A 104 -1.68 4.42 3.67
C LEU A 104 -2.95 5.28 3.79
N SER A 105 -4.12 4.65 3.67
CA SER A 105 -5.38 5.37 3.88
C SER A 105 -5.47 5.88 5.33
N ALA A 106 -6.11 7.03 5.53
CA ALA A 106 -6.30 7.61 6.86
C ALA A 106 -7.24 6.82 7.79
N PHE A 107 -7.88 5.75 7.29
CA PHE A 107 -9.01 5.09 7.94
C PHE A 107 -8.79 3.58 8.09
N CYS A 108 -8.54 3.15 9.33
CA CYS A 108 -8.37 1.77 9.79
C CYS A 108 -9.20 1.50 11.07
N ALA A 109 -9.31 0.23 11.45
CA ALA A 109 -9.95 -0.23 12.68
C ALA A 109 -8.97 -0.29 13.87
N THR A 110 -9.37 -0.94 14.97
CA THR A 110 -8.73 -0.91 16.30
C THR A 110 -7.23 -1.23 16.33
N LEU A 111 -6.72 -2.13 15.50
CA LEU A 111 -5.27 -2.43 15.46
C LEU A 111 -4.50 -1.57 14.47
N ASN A 112 -5.15 -0.59 13.82
CA ASN A 112 -4.55 0.42 12.94
C ASN A 112 -3.87 -0.11 11.66
N TYR A 113 -4.22 -1.30 11.16
CA TYR A 113 -3.76 -1.79 9.85
C TYR A 113 -4.82 -2.59 9.08
N TYR A 114 -6.00 -2.84 9.66
CA TYR A 114 -7.09 -3.62 9.07
C TYR A 114 -8.45 -2.95 9.27
N GLY A 115 -9.48 -3.36 8.51
CA GLY A 115 -10.87 -2.91 8.71
C GLY A 115 -11.15 -1.41 8.49
N THR A 116 -12.40 -0.97 8.57
CA THR A 116 -12.77 0.45 8.41
C THR A 116 -12.96 1.11 9.77
N GLY A 117 -12.40 2.30 9.97
CA GLY A 117 -12.57 3.09 11.19
C GLY A 117 -11.89 4.45 11.10
N THR A 118 -11.79 5.16 12.21
CA THR A 118 -11.33 6.56 12.25
C THR A 118 -9.84 6.72 12.56
N THR A 119 -9.12 5.63 12.84
CA THR A 119 -7.69 5.66 13.16
C THR A 119 -6.84 5.57 11.91
N GLN A 120 -5.65 6.18 11.95
CA GLN A 120 -4.68 6.14 10.87
C GLN A 120 -4.18 4.71 10.61
N CYS A 121 -4.02 4.33 9.34
CA CYS A 121 -3.43 3.04 8.97
C CYS A 121 -1.91 3.10 9.01
N TYR A 122 -1.30 2.05 9.55
CA TYR A 122 0.14 1.84 9.59
C TYR A 122 0.53 0.54 8.88
N TYR A 123 1.77 0.48 8.42
CA TYR A 123 2.43 -0.78 8.15
C TYR A 123 2.70 -1.47 9.47
N ARG A 124 2.62 -2.80 9.48
CA ARG A 124 2.96 -3.62 10.63
C ARG A 124 4.08 -4.57 10.28
N TYR A 125 5.13 -4.59 11.09
CA TYR A 125 6.18 -5.59 11.10
C TYR A 125 6.06 -6.40 12.38
N ALA A 126 5.88 -7.72 12.25
CA ALA A 126 5.78 -8.57 13.42
C ALA A 126 6.59 -9.86 13.28
N GLY A 127 7.34 -10.21 14.32
CA GLY A 127 7.94 -11.53 14.46
C GLY A 127 6.85 -12.55 14.79
N THR A 128 6.96 -13.78 14.29
CA THR A 128 5.90 -14.80 14.48
C THR A 128 6.46 -16.15 14.92
N ASP A 129 5.68 -16.87 15.71
CA ASP A 129 5.82 -18.28 16.08
C ASP A 129 4.95 -19.23 15.21
N ASN A 130 4.41 -18.70 14.10
CA ASN A 130 3.54 -19.38 13.14
C ASN A 130 2.07 -19.65 13.56
N ALA A 131 1.61 -19.21 14.75
CA ALA A 131 0.28 -19.59 15.25
C ALA A 131 -0.92 -18.76 14.72
N SER A 132 -0.75 -17.50 14.30
CA SER A 132 -1.86 -16.66 13.77
C SER A 132 -1.37 -15.48 12.92
N PRO A 133 -2.06 -15.08 11.83
CA PRO A 133 -1.65 -14.00 10.91
C PRO A 133 -1.57 -12.61 11.56
N VAL A 134 -2.22 -12.43 12.72
CA VAL A 134 -2.26 -11.16 13.48
C VAL A 134 -1.60 -11.26 14.85
N ALA A 135 -1.26 -12.45 15.34
CA ALA A 135 -0.52 -12.58 16.59
C ALA A 135 0.97 -12.21 16.36
N ALA A 136 1.48 -11.30 17.19
CA ALA A 136 2.91 -11.10 17.34
C ALA A 136 3.46 -12.15 18.30
N GLY A 137 4.57 -12.78 17.94
CA GLY A 137 5.36 -13.59 18.85
C GLY A 137 6.22 -12.71 19.76
N ALA A 138 6.75 -13.28 20.84
CA ALA A 138 7.82 -12.65 21.60
C ALA A 138 9.12 -12.62 20.79
N TRP A 139 9.91 -11.56 20.97
CA TRP A 139 11.28 -11.51 20.45
C TRP A 139 12.11 -12.63 21.08
N THR A 140 12.60 -13.56 20.26
CA THR A 140 13.59 -14.55 20.69
C THR A 140 14.80 -14.48 19.76
N ALA A 141 15.99 -14.74 20.30
CA ALA A 141 17.24 -14.71 19.52
C ALA A 141 17.28 -15.74 18.37
N THR A 142 16.32 -16.66 18.34
CA THR A 142 16.15 -17.71 17.33
C THR A 142 15.02 -17.42 16.33
N THR A 143 14.25 -16.34 16.49
CA THR A 143 13.18 -16.03 15.54
C THR A 143 13.79 -15.68 14.18
N THR A 144 13.41 -16.42 13.15
CA THR A 144 13.79 -16.17 11.74
C THR A 144 12.60 -15.75 10.89
N ASP A 145 11.39 -15.89 11.43
CA ASP A 145 10.15 -15.69 10.71
C ASP A 145 9.50 -14.37 11.10
N TYR A 146 9.15 -13.58 10.10
CA TYR A 146 8.42 -12.33 10.27
C TYR A 146 7.31 -12.19 9.23
N ARG A 147 6.42 -11.25 9.50
CA ARG A 147 5.37 -10.82 8.58
C ARG A 147 5.36 -9.31 8.47
N LEU A 148 5.10 -8.84 7.26
CA LEU A 148 4.79 -7.44 6.99
C LEU A 148 3.34 -7.36 6.54
N VAL A 149 2.56 -6.48 7.14
CA VAL A 149 1.14 -6.31 6.83
C VAL A 149 0.85 -4.84 6.58
N ALA A 150 0.09 -4.56 5.52
CA ALA A 150 -0.46 -3.24 5.28
C ALA A 150 -1.84 -3.34 4.64
N ARG A 151 -2.65 -2.31 4.80
CA ARG A 151 -3.98 -2.25 4.18
C ARG A 151 -3.89 -1.99 2.68
N ALA A 152 -4.80 -2.58 1.91
CA ALA A 152 -5.04 -2.20 0.52
C ALA A 152 -5.89 -0.91 0.42
N TYR A 153 -5.62 -0.11 -0.59
CA TYR A 153 -6.41 1.06 -0.96
C TYR A 153 -7.75 0.67 -1.57
N GLY A 154 -8.82 1.31 -1.09
CA GLY A 154 -10.17 1.13 -1.65
C GLY A 154 -10.84 -0.21 -1.34
N SER A 155 -10.26 -1.05 -0.48
CA SER A 155 -10.81 -2.33 -0.04
C SER A 155 -10.48 -2.58 1.43
N PRO A 156 -11.27 -3.36 2.19
CA PRO A 156 -10.89 -3.77 3.53
C PRO A 156 -9.80 -4.86 3.56
N ASN A 157 -9.28 -5.27 2.40
CA ASN A 157 -8.25 -6.30 2.27
C ASN A 157 -6.87 -5.82 2.77
N LEU A 158 -6.01 -6.79 3.03
CA LEU A 158 -4.65 -6.63 3.54
C LEU A 158 -3.64 -7.21 2.56
N PHE A 159 -2.55 -6.51 2.31
CA PHE A 159 -1.33 -7.11 1.78
C PHE A 159 -0.52 -7.67 2.93
N MET A 160 -0.19 -8.95 2.85
CA MET A 160 0.70 -9.60 3.80
C MET A 160 1.89 -10.21 3.06
N TYR A 161 3.10 -9.94 3.51
CA TYR A 161 4.29 -10.69 3.14
C TYR A 161 4.64 -11.67 4.26
N LYS A 162 4.93 -12.92 3.90
CA LYS A 162 5.41 -13.95 4.83
C LYS A 162 6.85 -14.31 4.51
N SER A 163 7.74 -14.22 5.50
CA SER A 163 9.15 -14.59 5.34
C SER A 163 9.35 -16.05 4.93
N LEU A 164 8.64 -16.97 5.61
CA LEU A 164 8.71 -18.42 5.37
C LEU A 164 8.49 -18.81 3.91
N ASP A 165 7.45 -18.25 3.29
CA ASP A 165 7.09 -18.54 1.92
C ASP A 165 7.81 -17.63 0.92
N SER A 166 8.46 -16.56 1.42
CA SER A 166 9.02 -15.45 0.64
C SER A 166 8.05 -14.89 -0.40
N LYS A 167 6.77 -14.80 -0.02
CA LYS A 167 5.65 -14.47 -0.93
C LYS A 167 4.71 -13.42 -0.33
N MET A 168 4.07 -12.69 -1.23
CA MET A 168 2.96 -11.80 -0.92
C MET A 168 1.63 -12.53 -1.02
N TYR A 169 0.72 -12.12 -0.15
CA TYR A 169 -0.63 -12.61 -0.03
C TYR A 169 -1.58 -11.43 0.03
N LEU A 170 -2.73 -11.57 -0.61
CA LEU A 170 -3.90 -10.72 -0.40
C LEU A 170 -4.82 -11.44 0.57
N CYS A 171 -5.06 -10.81 1.71
CA CYS A 171 -5.90 -11.35 2.75
C CYS A 171 -7.17 -10.54 2.93
N GLY A 172 -8.23 -11.20 3.39
CA GLY A 172 -9.42 -10.53 3.89
C GLY A 172 -9.10 -9.67 5.13
N ALA A 173 -10.07 -8.87 5.56
CA ALA A 173 -9.91 -7.87 6.61
C ALA A 173 -9.39 -8.41 7.95
N THR A 174 -9.58 -9.68 8.26
CA THR A 174 -9.11 -10.31 9.51
C THR A 174 -7.73 -10.96 9.37
N GLY A 175 -7.14 -10.98 8.17
CA GLY A 175 -5.88 -11.68 7.89
C GLY A 175 -5.98 -13.20 7.85
N LEU A 176 -7.16 -13.79 8.13
CA LEU A 176 -7.36 -15.26 8.23
C LEU A 176 -7.46 -15.94 6.87
N ASN A 177 -8.11 -15.30 5.90
CA ASN A 177 -8.31 -15.85 4.55
C ASN A 177 -7.35 -15.15 3.59
N CYS A 178 -6.31 -15.84 3.15
CA CYS A 178 -5.25 -15.28 2.33
C CYS A 178 -5.05 -16.07 1.04
N ALA A 179 -4.98 -15.37 -0.09
CA ALA A 179 -4.59 -15.91 -1.37
C ALA A 179 -3.23 -15.38 -1.77
N ALA A 180 -2.36 -16.22 -2.33
CA ALA A 180 -1.08 -15.75 -2.88
C ALA A 180 -1.33 -14.81 -4.06
N LEU A 181 -0.51 -13.76 -4.16
CA LEU A 181 -0.52 -12.79 -5.25
C LEU A 181 0.47 -13.16 -6.37
#